data_AF-A0A524AK10-F1
#
_entry.id   AF-A0A524AK10-F1
#
_cell.length_a   1.000
_cell.length_b   1.000
_cell.length_c   1.000
_cell.angle_alpha   90.00
_cell.angle_beta   90.00
_cell.angle_gamma   90.00
#
_symmetry.space_group_name_H-M   'P 1'
#
loop_
_entity.id
_entity.type
_entity.pdbx_description
1 polymer ?
#
loop_
_entity_poly.entity_id
_entity_poly.type
_entity_poly.pdbx_seq_one_letter_code
_entity_poly.pdbx_strand_id
1 'polypeptide(L)' 'MPVHSTYPTSRWKAGETITDVCDLTVPPDTQSGQYRLLVILYQPDTLAEVERAELGTVQLYTHDLS' A
#
# COMPACT_ATOMS: atom_id res chain seq x y z
N MET A 1 3.82 0.72 -9.01
CA MET A 1 5.10 -0.02 -9.14
C MET A 1 6.16 0.76 -8.40
N PRO A 2 7.17 0.10 -7.80
CA PRO A 2 8.18 0.74 -6.96
C PRO A 2 8.83 1.96 -7.60
N VAL A 3 9.01 3.02 -6.82
CA VAL A 3 9.68 4.28 -7.18
C VAL A 3 9.12 4.84 -8.49
N HIS A 4 7.80 4.92 -8.60
CA HIS A 4 7.09 5.34 -9.81
C HIS A 4 7.58 4.65 -11.11
N SER A 5 7.83 3.33 -11.03
CA SER A 5 8.32 2.49 -12.14
C SER A 5 9.75 2.79 -12.62
N THR A 6 10.52 3.62 -11.92
CA THR A 6 11.90 3.96 -12.31
C THR A 6 12.95 3.00 -11.73
N TYR A 7 12.58 2.24 -10.70
CA TYR A 7 13.50 1.30 -10.03
C TYR A 7 12.79 -0.03 -9.69
N PRO A 8 12.79 -1.00 -10.62
CA PRO A 8 12.06 -2.27 -10.44
C PRO A 8 12.66 -3.13 -9.32
N THR A 9 11.82 -3.93 -8.67
CA THR A 9 12.21 -4.85 -7.58
C THR A 9 13.25 -5.89 -7.98
N SER A 10 13.39 -6.20 -9.27
CA SER A 10 14.45 -7.10 -9.78
C SER A 10 15.86 -6.53 -9.65
N ARG A 11 16.01 -5.21 -9.39
CA ARG A 11 17.31 -4.55 -9.20
C ARG A 11 17.71 -4.38 -7.74
N TRP A 12 16.80 -4.67 -6.82
CA TRP A 12 17.04 -4.48 -5.39
C TRP A 12 18.18 -5.38 -4.92
N LYS A 13 19.03 -4.85 -4.05
CA LYS A 13 20.10 -5.60 -3.39
C LYS A 13 19.67 -5.95 -1.97
N ALA A 14 20.18 -7.08 -1.47
CA ALA A 14 19.94 -7.47 -0.08
C ALA A 14 20.45 -6.37 0.88
N GLY A 15 19.60 -5.96 1.81
CA GLY A 15 19.89 -4.88 2.78
C GLY A 15 19.74 -3.45 2.22
N GLU A 16 19.39 -3.28 0.94
CA GLU A 16 19.11 -1.97 0.37
C GLU A 16 17.80 -1.40 0.95
N THR A 17 17.84 -0.12 1.32
CA THR A 17 16.63 0.62 1.72
C THR A 17 16.14 1.45 0.54
N ILE A 18 14.91 1.21 0.11
CA ILE A 18 14.24 1.94 -0.97
C ILE A 18 13.07 2.72 -0.40
N THR A 19 12.94 3.98 -0.80
CA THR A 19 11.82 4.85 -0.44
C THR A 19 10.90 5.00 -1.65
N ASP A 20 9.60 4.80 -1.44
CA ASP A 20 8.55 5.02 -2.44
C ASP A 20 7.36 5.71 -1.78
N VAL A 21 6.60 6.47 -2.57
CA VAL A 21 5.38 7.15 -2.14
C VAL A 21 4.21 6.57 -2.92
N CYS A 22 3.25 5.98 -2.20
CA CYS A 22 2.05 5.41 -2.78
C CYS A 22 0.82 6.15 -2.27
N ASP A 23 0.12 6.83 -3.17
CA ASP A 23 -1.15 7.46 -2.86
C ASP A 23 -2.26 6.41 -2.81
N LEU A 24 -3.05 6.44 -1.74
CA LEU A 24 -4.22 5.58 -1.57
C LEU A 24 -5.48 6.43 -1.68
N THR A 25 -6.21 6.24 -2.78
CA THR A 25 -7.51 6.88 -2.98
C THR A 25 -8.55 6.19 -2.10
N VAL A 26 -9.14 6.94 -1.17
CA VAL A 26 -10.28 6.48 -0.36
C VAL A 26 -11.57 6.77 -1.14
N PRO A 27 -12.38 5.76 -1.51
CA PRO A 27 -13.67 5.97 -2.14
C PRO A 27 -14.59 6.88 -1.28
N PRO A 28 -15.36 7.79 -1.88
CA PRO A 28 -16.20 8.75 -1.13
C PRO A 28 -17.32 8.08 -0.33
N ASP A 29 -17.70 6.87 -0.69
CA ASP A 29 -18.68 6.02 0.00
C ASP A 29 -18.05 5.12 1.08
N THR A 30 -16.74 5.24 1.30
CA THR A 30 -16.06 4.52 2.39
C THR A 30 -16.60 5.01 3.73
N GLN A 31 -17.11 4.09 4.53
CA GLN A 31 -17.65 4.40 5.85
C GLN A 31 -16.55 4.96 6.76
N SER A 32 -16.93 5.86 7.67
CA SER A 32 -16.04 6.29 8.73
C SER A 32 -15.76 5.11 9.67
N GLY A 33 -14.53 5.03 10.17
CA GLY A 33 -14.11 3.88 10.95
C GLY A 33 -12.61 3.67 10.98
N GLN A 34 -12.19 2.68 11.76
CA GLN A 34 -10.80 2.26 11.83
C GLN A 34 -10.52 1.17 10.79
N TYR A 35 -9.52 1.40 9.95
CA TYR A 35 -9.09 0.48 8.91
C TYR A 35 -7.65 0.03 9.16
N ARG A 36 -7.35 -1.24 8.89
CA ARG A 36 -5.97 -1.75 8.89
C ARG A 36 -5.34 -1.51 7.54
N LEU A 37 -4.13 -0.97 7.55
CA LEU A 37 -3.32 -0.82 6.36
C LEU A 37 -2.39 -2.02 6.21
N LEU A 38 -2.44 -2.64 5.04
CA LEU A 38 -1.68 -3.84 4.72
C LEU A 38 -0.84 -3.59 3.46
N VAL A 39 0.37 -4.15 3.43
CA VAL A 39 1.16 -4.31 2.21
C VAL A 39 1.31 -5.80 1.96
N ILE A 40 1.08 -6.21 0.72
CA ILE A 40 1.13 -7.61 0.32
C ILE A 40 2.16 -7.76 -0.81
N LEU A 41 3.07 -8.72 -0.64
CA LEU A 41 3.92 -9.20 -1.71
C LEU A 41 3.19 -10.35 -2.41
N TYR A 42 3.12 -10.30 -3.74
CA TYR A 42 2.43 -11.31 -4.53
C TYR A 42 3.27 -11.76 -5.73
N GLN A 43 3.01 -12.97 -6.21
CA GLN A 43 3.56 -13.45 -7.48
C GLN A 43 2.84 -12.76 -8.65
N PRO A 44 3.56 -12.07 -9.57
CA PRO A 44 2.92 -11.24 -10.57
C PRO A 44 2.03 -12.00 -11.56
N ASP A 45 2.38 -13.26 -11.88
CA ASP A 45 1.67 -14.04 -12.91
C ASP A 45 0.37 -14.68 -12.39
N THR A 46 0.34 -15.02 -11.09
CA THR A 46 -0.77 -15.75 -10.46
C THR A 46 -1.57 -14.88 -9.50
N LEU A 47 -1.03 -13.73 -9.11
CA LEU A 47 -1.49 -12.88 -8.00
C LEU A 47 -1.56 -13.62 -6.66
N ALA A 48 -0.90 -14.78 -6.55
CA ALA A 48 -0.83 -15.52 -5.30
C ALA A 48 -0.05 -14.71 -4.27
N GLU A 49 -0.62 -14.57 -3.08
CA GLU A 49 0.05 -13.93 -1.96
C GLU A 49 1.27 -14.73 -1.51
N VAL A 50 2.38 -14.03 -1.34
CA VAL A 50 3.65 -14.56 -0.84
C VAL A 50 3.82 -14.18 0.62
N GLU A 51 3.57 -12.91 0.95
CA GLU A 51 3.76 -12.37 2.31
C GLU A 51 2.86 -11.14 2.52
N ARG A 52 2.49 -10.89 3.78
CA ARG A 52 1.76 -9.67 4.19
C ARG A 52 2.43 -9.00 5.38
N ALA A 53 2.43 -7.67 5.36
CA ALA A 53 2.83 -6.84 6.49
C ALA A 53 1.71 -5.87 6.86
N GLU A 54 1.39 -5.77 8.16
CA GLU A 54 0.51 -4.73 8.68
C GLU A 54 1.31 -3.47 8.99
N LEU A 55 0.88 -2.34 8.41
CA LEU A 55 1.49 -1.03 8.62
C LEU A 55 0.85 -0.26 9.78
N GLY A 56 -0.22 -0.79 10.36
CA GLY A 56 -0.99 -0.20 11.45
C GLY A 56 -2.41 0.17 11.02
N THR A 57 -3.04 1.05 11.79
CA THR A 57 -4.43 1.46 11.57
C THR A 57 -4.55 2.92 11.16
N VAL A 58 -5.48 3.22 10.25
CA VAL A 58 -5.90 4.57 9.88
C VAL A 58 -7.34 4.78 10.32
N GLN A 59 -7.62 5.93 10.92
CA GLN A 59 -8.98 6.34 11.25
C GLN A 59 -9.51 7.22 10.11
N LEU A 60 -10.60 6.78 9.48
CA LEU A 60 -11.34 7.56 8.50
C LEU A 60 -12.49 8.29 9.19
N TYR A 61 -12.62 9.57 8.85
CA TYR A 61 -13.71 10.43 9.28
C TYR A 61 -14.45 10.89 8.02
N THR A 62 -15.77 10.90 8.08
CA THR A 62 -16.58 11.58 7.07
C THR A 62 -16.28 13.07 7.15
N HIS A 63 -15.83 13.66 6.05
CA HIS A 63 -15.77 15.11 5.92
C HIS A 63 -17.20 15.58 5.67
N ASP A 64 -17.82 16.20 6.67
CA ASP A 64 -19.05 16.95 6.45
C ASP A 64 -18.66 18.24 5.70
N LEU A 65 -19.09 18.36 4.45
CA LEU A 65 -18.88 19.58 3.68
C LEU A 65 -19.90 20.61 4.19
N SER A 66 -19.48 21.42 5.16
CA SER A 66 -20.22 22.60 5.64
C SER A 66 -20.21 23.73 4.62
#